data_AF-A0A7L3H6T6-F1
#
_entry.id   AF-A0A7L3H6T6-F1
#
_cell.length_a   1.000
_cell.length_b   1.000
_cell.length_c   1.000
_cell.angle_alpha   90.00
_cell.angle_beta   90.00
_cell.angle_gamma   90.00
#
_symmetry.space_group_name_H-M   'P 1'
#
loop_
_entity.id
_entity.type
_entity.pdbx_description
1 polymer ?
#
loop_
_entity_poly.entity_id
_entity_poly.type
_entity_poly.pdbx_seq_one_letter_code
_entity_poly.pdbx_strand_id
1 'polypeptide(L)'
;ATPRSSARQLVREALERYGLNPDDFGQFALCDVVGRPGGGGTAGGGWQGEHLREVGDWERPLVLQELWKPKAGWSRRFEIRRRQDLERAGEAGDDGDSAGECGHRPRSGGDRPRSG
;
A
#
# COMPACT_ATOMS: atom_id res chain seq x y z
N ALA A 1 18.47 5.10 -12.26
CA ALA A 1 17.04 5.46 -12.30
C ALA A 1 16.79 6.87 -12.86
N THR A 2 15.99 6.97 -13.91
CA THR A 2 15.51 8.24 -14.52
C THR A 2 13.99 8.22 -14.63
N PRO A 3 13.28 9.34 -14.85
CA PRO A 3 11.83 9.34 -15.08
C PRO A 3 11.38 8.48 -16.28
N ARG A 4 12.29 8.07 -17.17
CA ARG A 4 12.01 7.18 -18.29
C ARG A 4 12.20 5.70 -17.99
N SER A 5 12.82 5.37 -16.85
CA SER A 5 13.08 3.99 -16.44
C SER A 5 11.78 3.25 -16.15
N SER A 6 11.64 2.05 -16.72
CA SER A 6 10.52 1.16 -16.42
C SER A 6 10.73 0.43 -15.10
N ALA A 7 9.67 -0.11 -14.50
CA ALA A 7 9.76 -0.90 -13.27
C ALA A 7 10.76 -2.06 -13.41
N ARG A 8 10.67 -2.81 -14.52
CA ARG A 8 11.62 -3.89 -14.84
C ARG A 8 13.07 -3.43 -14.86
N GLN A 9 13.36 -2.26 -15.44
CA GLN A 9 14.72 -1.73 -15.48
C GLN A 9 15.22 -1.37 -14.07
N LEU A 10 14.35 -0.80 -13.23
CA LEU A 10 14.70 -0.46 -11.85
C LEU A 10 14.95 -1.70 -10.98
N VAL A 11 14.15 -2.76 -11.16
CA VAL A 11 14.37 -4.06 -10.48
C VAL A 11 15.71 -4.64 -10.90
N ARG A 12 16.01 -4.70 -12.20
CA ARG A 12 17.31 -5.18 -12.70
C ARG A 12 18.48 -4.39 -12.11
N GLU A 13 18.42 -3.06 -12.16
CA GLU A 13 19.45 -2.17 -11.57
C GLU A 13 19.64 -2.44 -10.07
N ALA A 14 18.55 -2.67 -9.34
CA ALA A 14 18.61 -2.92 -7.90
C ALA A 14 19.23 -4.29 -7.60
N LEU A 15 18.83 -5.35 -8.31
CA LEU A 15 19.43 -6.67 -8.14
C LEU A 15 20.95 -6.62 -8.33
N GLU A 16 21.42 -5.96 -9.38
CA GLU A 16 22.84 -5.75 -9.62
C GLU A 16 23.53 -5.03 -8.45
N ARG A 17 22.94 -3.93 -7.94
CA ARG A 17 23.48 -3.18 -6.79
C ARG A 17 23.54 -3.99 -5.49
N TYR A 18 22.61 -4.92 -5.31
CA TYR A 18 22.57 -5.82 -4.16
C TYR A 18 23.41 -7.09 -4.35
N GLY A 19 24.14 -7.23 -5.47
CA GLY A 19 24.96 -8.41 -5.76
C GLY A 19 24.16 -9.66 -6.12
N LEU A 20 22.91 -9.49 -6.56
CA LEU A 20 22.03 -10.55 -7.04
C LEU A 20 22.11 -10.65 -8.58
N ASN A 21 21.70 -11.78 -9.13
CA ASN A 21 21.69 -11.98 -10.58
C ASN A 21 20.61 -11.08 -11.24
N PRO A 22 20.99 -10.13 -12.11
CA PRO A 22 20.05 -9.24 -12.77
C PRO A 22 19.07 -9.95 -13.71
N ASP A 23 19.36 -11.18 -14.14
CA ASP A 23 18.45 -11.97 -15.00
C ASP A 23 17.32 -12.65 -14.21
N ASP A 24 17.42 -12.69 -12.88
CA ASP A 24 16.33 -13.15 -12.01
C ASP A 24 15.23 -12.10 -11.80
N PHE A 25 15.32 -10.94 -12.47
CA PHE A 25 14.36 -9.84 -12.34
C PHE A 25 12.89 -10.28 -12.52
N GLY A 26 12.62 -11.33 -13.31
CA GLY A 26 11.26 -11.85 -13.51
C GLY A 26 10.63 -12.46 -12.25
N GLN A 27 11.43 -12.83 -11.26
CA GLN A 27 11.01 -13.36 -9.96
C GLN A 27 10.66 -12.26 -8.95
N PHE A 28 10.99 -11.00 -9.28
CA PHE A 28 10.80 -9.85 -8.40
C PHE A 28 9.84 -8.84 -9.04
N ALA A 29 9.13 -8.13 -8.18
CA ALA A 29 8.24 -7.05 -8.57
C ALA A 29 8.60 -5.78 -7.79
N LEU A 30 8.47 -4.64 -8.46
CA LEU A 30 8.46 -3.35 -7.79
C LEU A 30 7.07 -3.10 -7.24
N CYS A 31 6.98 -2.82 -5.95
CA CYS A 31 5.73 -2.58 -5.24
C CYS A 31 5.66 -1.11 -4.83
N ASP A 32 4.53 -0.47 -5.13
CA ASP A 32 4.17 0.82 -4.59
C ASP A 32 3.43 0.63 -3.27
N VAL A 33 4.08 0.94 -2.14
CA VAL A 33 3.56 0.65 -0.80
C VAL A 33 3.20 1.95 -0.09
N VAL A 34 1.98 1.98 0.44
CA VAL A 34 1.42 3.08 1.24
C VAL A 34 1.23 2.61 2.67
N GLY A 35 1.74 3.40 3.60
CA GLY A 35 1.79 3.05 5.01
C GLY A 35 1.79 4.27 5.92
N ARG A 36 1.74 4.02 7.21
CA ARG A 36 1.77 5.08 8.23
C ARG A 36 3.16 5.18 8.87
N PRO A 37 3.63 6.39 9.17
CA PRO A 37 4.74 6.54 10.09
C PRO A 37 4.30 5.99 11.45
N GLY A 38 5.15 5.23 12.14
CA GLY A 38 4.79 4.69 13.45
C GLY A 38 4.45 5.81 14.44
N GLY A 39 3.39 5.61 15.22
CA GLY A 39 2.88 6.61 16.17
C GLY A 39 3.90 6.92 17.25
N GLY A 40 4.24 8.20 17.40
CA GLY A 40 5.15 8.68 18.45
C GLY A 40 4.54 8.51 19.84
N GLY A 41 5.06 7.58 20.62
CA GLY A 41 4.68 7.40 22.01
C GLY A 41 5.12 6.03 22.53
N THR A 42 6.37 5.94 22.96
CA THR A 42 7.09 4.75 23.45
C THR A 42 7.70 3.87 22.35
N ALA A 43 8.88 3.35 22.65
CA ALA A 43 9.92 2.95 21.70
C ALA A 43 9.48 1.91 20.65
N GLY A 44 9.84 2.15 19.38
CA GLY A 44 9.93 1.07 18.37
C GLY A 44 8.88 1.04 17.26
N GLY A 45 7.99 2.03 17.15
CA GLY A 45 7.05 2.11 16.03
C GLY A 45 7.75 2.48 14.72
N GLY A 46 8.29 1.50 13.99
CA GLY A 46 8.79 1.68 12.62
C GLY A 46 7.68 2.05 11.65
N TRP A 47 8.05 2.42 10.43
CA TRP A 47 7.09 2.60 9.33
C TRP A 47 6.36 1.27 9.05
N GLN A 48 5.04 1.33 8.93
CA GLN A 48 4.17 0.16 8.72
C GLN A 48 3.44 0.30 7.38
N GLY A 49 3.77 -0.55 6.41
CA GLY A 49 3.06 -0.64 5.13
C GLY A 49 1.71 -1.32 5.31
N GLU A 50 0.62 -0.67 4.90
CA GLU A 50 -0.75 -1.22 5.02
C GLU A 50 -1.32 -1.65 3.66
N HIS A 51 -0.99 -0.91 2.60
CA HIS A 51 -1.51 -1.18 1.25
C HIS A 51 -0.34 -1.25 0.28
N LEU A 52 -0.40 -2.19 -0.66
CA LEU A 52 0.60 -2.31 -1.72
C LEU A 52 -0.08 -2.54 -3.07
N ARG A 53 0.59 -2.10 -4.13
CA ARG A 53 0.24 -2.40 -5.52
C ARG A 53 1.49 -2.85 -6.27
N GLU A 54 1.42 -3.95 -7.00
CA GLU A 54 2.45 -4.28 -7.98
C GLU A 54 2.49 -3.22 -9.09
N VAL A 55 3.68 -2.72 -9.39
CA VAL A 55 3.95 -1.82 -10.50
C VAL A 55 4.37 -2.66 -11.69
N GLY A 56 3.57 -2.64 -12.77
CA GLY A 56 3.79 -3.44 -13.95
C GLY A 56 5.13 -3.13 -14.64
N ASP A 57 5.70 -4.14 -15.29
CA ASP A 57 7.05 -4.13 -15.85
C ASP A 57 7.39 -2.90 -16.73
N TRP A 58 6.38 -2.40 -17.45
CA TRP A 58 6.47 -1.30 -18.41
C TRP A 58 6.00 0.06 -17.86
N GLU A 59 5.44 0.10 -16.64
CA GLU A 59 5.10 1.35 -15.99
C GLU A 59 6.37 2.15 -15.66
N ARG A 60 6.21 3.46 -15.44
CA ARG A 60 7.31 4.40 -15.14
C ARG A 60 7.19 4.88 -13.70
N PRO A 61 7.80 4.18 -12.72
CA PRO A 61 7.50 4.35 -11.29
C PRO A 61 7.84 5.75 -10.79
N LEU A 62 8.91 6.34 -11.32
CA LEU A 62 9.32 7.70 -10.96
C LEU A 62 8.34 8.78 -11.45
N VAL A 63 7.65 8.56 -12.58
CA VAL A 63 6.56 9.46 -13.01
C VAL A 63 5.36 9.31 -12.08
N LEU A 64 5.00 8.08 -11.71
CA LEU A 64 3.94 7.81 -10.74
C LEU A 64 4.24 8.44 -9.37
N GLN A 65 5.51 8.50 -8.97
CA GLN A 65 5.97 9.15 -7.74
C GLN A 65 5.66 10.65 -7.71
N GLU A 66 5.80 11.31 -8.86
CA GLU A 66 5.58 12.74 -9.01
C GLU A 66 4.08 13.07 -9.03
N LEU A 67 3.29 12.29 -9.77
CA LEU A 67 1.88 12.56 -10.01
C LEU A 67 0.94 12.21 -8.85
N TRP A 68 1.32 11.27 -7.99
CA TRP A 68 0.44 10.79 -6.93
C TRP A 68 1.05 10.95 -5.53
N LYS A 69 0.31 11.64 -4.64
CA LYS A 69 0.71 11.87 -3.25
C LYS A 69 -0.25 11.15 -2.29
N PRO A 70 0.28 10.49 -1.25
CA PRO A 70 -0.55 9.85 -0.24
C PRO A 70 -1.33 10.90 0.57
N LYS A 71 -2.46 10.48 1.14
CA LYS A 71 -3.29 11.32 2.03
C LYS A 71 -2.47 11.80 3.25
N ALA A 72 -2.84 12.94 3.84
CA ALA A 72 -2.21 13.40 5.09
C ALA A 72 -2.21 12.31 6.17
N GLY A 73 -1.08 12.15 6.87
CA GLY A 73 -0.85 11.08 7.84
C GLY A 73 -0.36 9.75 7.23
N TRP A 74 -0.27 9.67 5.91
CA TRP A 74 0.29 8.53 5.19
C TRP A 74 1.59 8.88 4.50
N SER A 75 2.38 7.85 4.22
CA SER A 75 3.66 7.94 3.53
C SER A 75 3.78 6.79 2.53
N ARG A 76 4.56 7.02 1.48
CA ARG A 76 4.68 6.12 0.33
C ARG A 76 6.13 5.75 0.10
N ARG A 77 6.41 4.50 -0.24
CA ARG A 77 7.75 3.97 -0.56
C ARG A 77 7.65 2.91 -1.65
N PHE A 78 8.68 2.83 -2.49
CA PHE A 78 8.83 1.70 -3.39
C PHE A 78 9.64 0.59 -2.71
N GLU A 79 9.16 -0.64 -2.84
CA GLU A 79 9.82 -1.83 -2.31
C GLU A 79 10.01 -2.85 -3.43
N ILE A 80 11.06 -3.67 -3.32
CA ILE A 80 11.26 -4.83 -4.19
C ILE A 80 10.87 -6.07 -3.39
N ARG A 81 9.95 -6.86 -3.92
CA ARG A 81 9.47 -8.11 -3.30
C ARG A 81 9.55 -9.25 -4.30
N ARG A 82 9.63 -10.49 -3.81
CA ARG A 82 9.46 -11.66 -4.69
C ARG A 82 7.98 -11.75 -5.08
N ARG A 83 7.70 -12.09 -6.34
CA ARG A 83 6.32 -12.26 -6.82
C ARG A 83 5.56 -13.33 -6.03
N GLN A 84 6.26 -14.40 -5.65
CA GLN A 84 5.70 -15.45 -4.79
C GLN A 84 5.16 -14.92 -3.45
N ASP A 85 5.83 -13.91 -2.85
CA ASP A 85 5.37 -13.32 -1.59
C ASP A 85 4.11 -12.46 -1.78
N LEU A 86 3.92 -11.89 -2.98
CA LEU A 86 2.75 -11.09 -3.34
C LEU A 86 1.53 -11.96 -3.59
N GLU A 87 1.70 -13.07 -4.31
CA GLU A 87 0.65 -14.06 -4.55
C GLU A 87 0.08 -14.57 -3.21
N ARG A 88 0.97 -14.99 -2.30
CA ARG A 88 0.59 -15.45 -0.96
C ARG A 88 -0.13 -14.38 -0.11
N ALA A 89 0.25 -13.11 -0.28
CA ALA A 89 -0.41 -12.01 0.44
C ALA A 89 -1.78 -11.66 -0.16
N GLY A 90 -1.94 -11.79 -1.48
CA GLY A 90 -3.21 -11.60 -2.16
C GLY A 90 -4.23 -12.68 -1.81
N GLU A 91 -3.80 -13.94 -1.72
CA GLU A 91 -4.64 -15.07 -1.31
C GLU A 91 -5.16 -14.92 0.13
N ALA A 92 -4.38 -14.33 1.03
CA ALA A 92 -4.79 -14.12 2.43
C ALA A 92 -5.69 -12.86 2.63
N GLY A 93 -5.79 -12.00 1.63
CA GLY A 93 -6.51 -10.71 1.71
C GLY A 93 -7.95 -10.73 1.17
N ASP A 94 -8.38 -11.82 0.53
CA ASP A 94 -9.72 -11.94 -0.08
C ASP A 94 -10.82 -12.34 0.93
N ASP A 95 -10.46 -12.81 2.12
CA ASP A 95 -11.41 -13.21 3.18
C ASP A 95 -11.93 -12.03 4.05
N GLY A 96 -11.74 -10.78 3.58
CA GLY A 96 -11.94 -9.56 4.36
C GLY A 96 -13.24 -8.79 4.16
N ASP A 97 -14.27 -9.35 3.52
CA ASP A 97 -15.61 -8.73 3.47
C ASP A 97 -16.38 -9.02 4.77
N SER A 98 -15.95 -8.40 5.88
CA SER A 98 -16.77 -8.35 7.10
C SER A 98 -17.60 -7.06 7.08
N ALA A 99 -18.81 -7.23 6.54
CA ALA A 99 -20.03 -6.48 6.76
C ALA A 99 -19.87 -5.17 7.56
N GLY A 100 -19.97 -4.04 6.86
CA GLY A 100 -20.37 -2.79 7.47
C GLY A 100 -21.82 -2.88 7.97
N GLU A 101 -22.03 -3.40 9.18
CA GLU A 101 -23.25 -3.17 9.94
C GLU A 101 -23.29 -1.71 10.37
N CYS A 102 -23.78 -0.87 9.45
CA CYS A 102 -24.27 0.47 9.73
C CYS A 102 -25.51 0.31 10.62
N GLY A 103 -25.31 0.10 11.92
CA GLY A 103 -26.37 0.10 12.92
C GLY A 103 -27.14 1.42 12.84
N HIS A 104 -28.32 1.35 12.22
CA HIS A 104 -29.27 2.44 12.16
C HIS A 104 -29.60 2.89 13.58
N ARG A 105 -29.11 4.06 13.98
CA ARG A 105 -29.60 4.75 15.18
C ARG A 105 -31.10 4.99 14.99
N PRO A 106 -32.01 4.45 15.83
CA PRO A 106 -33.38 4.91 15.82
C PRO A 106 -33.38 6.37 16.26
N ARG A 107 -33.88 7.25 15.39
CA ARG A 107 -34.15 8.65 15.70
C ARG A 107 -35.32 8.67 16.68
N SER A 108 -35.04 8.83 17.97
CA SER A 108 -36.07 9.23 18.94
C SER A 108 -36.43 10.70 18.70
N GLY A 109 -37.26 10.95 17.70
CA GLY A 109 -38.28 12.00 17.80
C GLY A 109 -39.44 11.40 18.58
N GLY A 110 -40.11 12.06 19.53
CA GLY A 110 -40.22 13.46 19.82
C GLY A 110 -41.68 13.65 20.15
N ASP A 111 -42.05 13.65 21.43
CA ASP A 111 -43.41 14.01 21.86
C ASP A 111 -43.40 14.55 23.30
N ARG A 112 -43.42 15.88 23.40
CA ARG A 112 -44.19 16.66 24.38
C ARG A 112 -45.00 17.65 23.52
N PRO A 113 -46.20 18.13 23.89
CA PRO A 113 -46.68 18.32 25.27
C PRO A 113 -48.21 18.11 25.47
N ARG A 114 -48.70 18.53 26.66
CA ARG A 114 -50.06 18.91 27.12
C ARG A 114 -50.65 17.98 28.18
N SER A 115 -50.73 18.45 29.42
CA SER A 115 -51.78 19.30 30.03
C SER A 115 -52.94 18.44 30.56
N GLY A 116 -53.13 18.49 31.87
CA GLY A 116 -54.18 17.84 32.65
C GLY A 116 -53.80 17.87 34.11
#